data_AF-D0I6C7-F1
#
_entry.id   AF-D0I6C7-F1
#
_cell.length_a   1.000
_cell.length_b   1.000
_cell.length_c   1.000
_cell.angle_alpha   90.00
_cell.angle_beta   90.00
_cell.angle_gamma   90.00
#
_symmetry.space_group_name_H-M   'P 1'
#
loop_
_entity.id
_entity.type
_entity.pdbx_description
1 polymer ?
#
loop_
_entity_poly.entity_id
_entity_poly.type
_entity_poly.pdbx_seq_one_letter_code
_entity_poly.pdbx_strand_id
1 'polypeptide(L)'
;MAKEHLTKEQFESLTQLSDEEVDAFFQQSSRHIKKRMSCLGKVVRYQNAKKAEISHEWPTLRQELGQKLCLWSDALGIKPVKGHADDVTLGLAMLANTDRKKAMIWSIRLKKALPDFLIEVKSVPRLQQLLLQINKD
;
A
#
# COMPACT_ATOMS: atom_id res chain seq x y z
N MET A 1 29.00 0.70 4.75
CA MET A 1 27.67 0.07 4.54
C MET A 1 27.03 -0.09 5.91
N ALA A 2 25.94 0.62 6.19
CA ALA A 2 25.26 0.49 7.48
C ALA A 2 24.62 -0.91 7.57
N LYS A 3 24.91 -1.66 8.63
CA LYS A 3 24.14 -2.86 8.97
C LYS A 3 22.76 -2.36 9.39
N GLU A 4 21.76 -2.48 8.51
CA GLU A 4 20.37 -2.27 8.89
C GLU A 4 20.00 -3.40 9.86
N HIS A 5 19.83 -3.06 11.14
CA HIS A 5 19.39 -4.00 12.16
C HIS A 5 17.87 -4.02 12.16
N LEU A 6 17.28 -5.22 12.14
CA LEU A 6 15.83 -5.37 12.27
C LEU A 6 15.39 -4.91 13.65
N THR A 7 14.24 -4.25 13.73
CA THR A 7 13.58 -4.01 15.01
C THR A 7 13.11 -5.34 15.62
N LYS A 8 12.85 -5.36 16.92
CA LYS A 8 12.31 -6.55 17.61
C LYS A 8 11.01 -7.04 16.97
N GLU A 9 10.07 -6.13 16.68
CA GLU A 9 8.79 -6.45 16.02
C GLU A 9 9.00 -7.10 14.64
N GLN A 10 9.95 -6.58 13.85
CA GLN A 10 10.29 -7.14 12.54
C GLN A 10 10.94 -8.51 12.63
N PHE A 11 11.83 -8.71 13.60
CA PHE A 11 12.47 -10.00 13.84
C PHE A 11 11.45 -11.05 14.28
N GLU A 12 10.59 -10.73 15.24
CA GLU A 12 9.53 -11.62 15.71
C GLU A 12 8.53 -11.94 14.60
N SER A 13 8.14 -10.95 13.80
CA SER A 13 7.24 -11.16 12.67
C SER A 13 7.82 -12.07 11.60
N LEU A 14 9.15 -12.09 11.42
CA LEU A 14 9.83 -12.99 10.48
C LEU A 14 9.95 -14.42 11.01
N THR A 15 10.14 -14.60 12.32
CA THR A 15 10.37 -15.92 12.92
C THR A 15 9.08 -16.68 13.26
N GLN A 16 7.93 -15.99 13.23
CA GLN A 16 6.61 -16.56 13.55
C GLN A 16 5.71 -16.70 12.33
N LEU A 17 6.26 -16.66 11.10
CA LEU A 17 5.48 -16.90 9.90
C LEU A 17 5.12 -18.38 9.78
N SER A 18 3.87 -18.69 9.47
CA SER A 18 3.49 -20.04 9.03
C SER A 18 4.04 -20.32 7.62
N ASP A 19 4.10 -21.59 7.23
CA ASP A 19 4.56 -21.98 5.88
C ASP A 19 3.68 -21.33 4.80
N GLU A 20 2.36 -21.23 5.02
CA GLU A 20 1.46 -20.53 4.10
C GLU A 20 1.74 -19.02 4.04
N GLU A 21 2.08 -18.38 5.17
CA GLU A 21 2.47 -16.97 5.21
C GLU A 21 3.81 -16.75 4.48
N VAL A 22 4.78 -17.66 4.65
CA VAL A 22 6.05 -17.62 3.92
C VAL A 22 5.80 -17.68 2.41
N ASP A 23 5.05 -18.67 1.95
CA ASP A 23 4.72 -18.80 0.53
C ASP A 23 4.00 -17.54 0.01
N ALA A 24 2.95 -17.09 0.71
CA ALA A 24 2.15 -15.95 0.28
C ALA A 24 2.90 -14.60 0.32
N PHE A 25 3.89 -14.42 1.20
CA PHE A 25 4.61 -13.17 1.38
C PHE A 25 5.88 -13.10 0.53
N PHE A 26 6.49 -14.24 0.20
CA PHE A 26 7.77 -14.30 -0.52
C PHE A 26 7.66 -14.67 -2.00
N GLN A 27 6.52 -15.21 -2.47
CA GLN A 27 6.31 -15.59 -3.87
C GLN A 27 6.54 -14.46 -4.90
N GLN A 28 6.22 -13.22 -4.54
CA GLN A 28 6.35 -12.07 -5.45
C GLN A 28 7.77 -11.49 -5.45
N SER A 29 8.29 -11.07 -6.61
CA SER A 29 9.59 -10.40 -6.68
C SER A 29 9.53 -8.96 -6.16
N SER A 30 10.63 -8.40 -5.64
CA SER A 30 10.65 -7.02 -5.12
C SER A 30 10.21 -5.98 -6.16
N ARG A 31 10.48 -6.21 -7.46
CA ARG A 31 10.00 -5.36 -8.55
C ARG A 31 8.47 -5.36 -8.64
N HIS A 32 7.85 -6.53 -8.56
CA HIS A 32 6.39 -6.65 -8.57
C HIS A 32 5.76 -6.03 -7.33
N ILE A 33 6.34 -6.28 -6.14
CA ILE A 33 5.89 -5.64 -4.90
C ILE A 33 5.95 -4.12 -5.03
N LYS A 34 7.05 -3.57 -5.54
CA LYS A 34 7.20 -2.12 -5.75
C LYS A 34 6.16 -1.56 -6.71
N LYS A 35 5.92 -2.22 -7.86
CA LYS A 35 4.88 -1.82 -8.83
C LYS A 35 3.51 -1.79 -8.16
N ARG A 36 3.17 -2.86 -7.42
CA ARG A 36 1.89 -2.99 -6.71
C ARG A 36 1.68 -1.92 -5.65
N MET A 37 2.68 -1.70 -4.79
CA MET A 37 2.63 -0.67 -3.75
C MET A 37 2.56 0.73 -4.35
N SER A 38 3.31 1.01 -5.41
CA SER A 38 3.21 2.30 -6.11
C SER A 38 1.81 2.52 -6.71
N CYS A 39 1.20 1.52 -7.34
CA CYS A 39 -0.17 1.60 -7.84
C CYS A 39 -1.16 1.91 -6.70
N LEU A 40 -1.03 1.22 -5.56
CA LEU A 40 -1.87 1.45 -4.39
C LEU A 40 -1.64 2.84 -3.77
N GLY A 41 -0.42 3.36 -3.79
CA GLY A 41 -0.13 4.74 -3.37
C GLY A 41 -0.78 5.78 -4.28
N LYS A 42 -0.77 5.55 -5.60
CA LYS A 42 -1.47 6.42 -6.56
C LYS A 42 -2.98 6.46 -6.31
N VAL A 43 -3.58 5.36 -5.89
CA VAL A 43 -5.00 5.33 -5.46
C VAL A 43 -5.24 6.29 -4.30
N VAL A 44 -4.34 6.33 -3.30
CA VAL A 44 -4.44 7.26 -2.16
C VAL A 44 -4.28 8.70 -2.63
N ARG A 45 -3.26 8.98 -3.45
CA ARG A 45 -3.04 10.32 -4.02
C ARG A 45 -4.22 10.78 -4.86
N TYR A 46 -4.80 9.89 -5.66
CA TYR A 46 -6.00 10.17 -6.45
C TYR A 46 -7.15 10.63 -5.56
N GLN A 47 -7.40 9.94 -4.43
CA GLN A 47 -8.46 10.34 -3.50
C GLN A 47 -8.17 11.65 -2.78
N ASN A 48 -6.91 11.91 -2.40
CA ASN A 48 -6.52 13.20 -1.82
C ASN A 48 -6.68 14.34 -2.83
N ALA A 49 -6.19 14.14 -4.06
CA ALA A 49 -6.29 15.11 -5.16
C ALA A 49 -7.75 15.41 -5.53
N LYS A 50 -8.61 14.38 -5.56
CA LYS A 50 -10.05 14.53 -5.84
C LYS A 50 -10.80 15.39 -4.81
N LYS A 51 -10.30 15.43 -3.57
CA LYS A 51 -10.91 16.17 -2.46
C LYS A 51 -10.32 17.55 -2.24
N ALA A 52 -9.18 17.84 -2.85
CA ALA A 52 -8.59 19.17 -2.81
C ALA A 52 -9.45 20.13 -3.64
N GLU A 53 -9.59 21.37 -3.19
CA GLU A 53 -10.33 22.41 -3.92
C GLU A 53 -9.73 22.67 -5.30
N ILE A 54 -8.40 22.61 -5.40
CA ILE A 54 -7.64 22.74 -6.66
C ILE A 54 -6.55 21.67 -6.67
N SER A 55 -6.59 20.77 -7.64
CA SER A 55 -5.52 19.80 -7.86
C SER A 55 -5.23 19.58 -9.35
N HIS A 56 -4.01 19.90 -9.75
CA HIS A 56 -3.50 19.64 -11.11
C HIS A 56 -3.14 18.17 -11.32
N GLU A 57 -2.96 17.39 -10.26
CA GLU A 57 -2.56 15.98 -10.35
C GLU A 57 -3.73 15.04 -10.61
N TRP A 58 -4.96 15.45 -10.28
CA TRP A 58 -6.13 14.57 -10.33
C TRP A 58 -6.41 13.98 -11.73
N PRO A 59 -6.39 14.76 -12.83
CA PRO A 59 -6.61 14.21 -14.17
C PRO A 59 -5.54 13.19 -14.57
N THR A 60 -4.27 13.49 -14.29
CA THR A 60 -3.14 12.60 -14.60
C THR A 60 -3.25 11.28 -13.82
N LEU A 61 -3.52 11.35 -12.51
CA LEU A 61 -3.71 10.16 -11.68
C LEU A 61 -4.91 9.32 -12.15
N ARG A 62 -5.99 9.97 -12.58
CA ARG A 62 -7.15 9.28 -13.16
C ARG A 62 -6.79 8.51 -14.43
N GLN A 63 -5.97 9.11 -15.29
CA GLN A 63 -5.51 8.46 -16.52
C GLN A 63 -4.58 7.28 -16.22
N GLU A 64 -3.62 7.45 -15.31
CA GLU A 64 -2.65 6.40 -14.94
C GLU A 64 -3.30 5.20 -14.25
N LEU A 65 -4.32 5.43 -13.41
CA LEU A 65 -5.05 4.35 -12.73
C LEU A 65 -6.08 3.67 -13.62
N GLY A 66 -6.58 4.39 -14.63
CA GLY A 66 -7.70 3.94 -15.44
C GLY A 66 -9.03 3.90 -14.67
N GLN A 67 -10.12 3.77 -15.42
CA GLN A 67 -11.48 3.89 -14.88
C GLN A 67 -11.80 2.86 -13.80
N LYS A 68 -11.38 1.60 -13.99
CA LYS A 68 -11.71 0.49 -13.09
C LYS A 68 -11.15 0.72 -11.68
N LEU A 69 -9.88 1.09 -11.55
CA LEU A 69 -9.27 1.33 -10.23
C LEU A 69 -9.81 2.62 -9.59
N CYS A 70 -10.13 3.65 -10.37
CA CYS A 70 -10.80 4.84 -9.86
C CYS A 70 -12.15 4.52 -9.23
N LEU A 71 -12.98 3.69 -9.88
CA LEU A 71 -14.29 3.29 -9.33
C LEU A 71 -14.16 2.51 -8.01
N TRP A 72 -13.22 1.56 -7.95
CA TRP A 72 -12.94 0.84 -6.70
C TRP A 72 -12.46 1.79 -5.61
N SER A 73 -11.55 2.70 -5.95
CA SER A 73 -11.01 3.72 -5.04
C SER A 73 -12.12 4.59 -4.45
N ASP A 74 -13.06 5.04 -5.27
CA ASP A 74 -14.20 5.87 -4.85
C ASP A 74 -15.11 5.14 -3.85
N ALA A 75 -15.25 3.83 -3.99
CA ALA A 75 -16.05 3.01 -3.09
C ALA A 75 -15.39 2.77 -1.71
N LEU A 76 -14.07 2.99 -1.57
CA LEU A 76 -13.34 2.74 -0.32
C LEU A 76 -13.66 3.75 0.78
N GLY A 77 -13.92 5.00 0.39
CA GLY A 77 -14.04 6.11 1.33
C GLY A 77 -12.75 6.39 2.11
N ILE A 78 -11.60 6.43 1.44
CA ILE A 78 -10.30 6.80 2.04
C ILE A 78 -10.44 8.18 2.68
N LYS A 79 -10.05 8.40 3.95
CA LYS A 79 -10.05 9.73 4.59
C LYS A 79 -8.86 10.57 4.11
N PRO A 80 -8.91 11.92 4.23
CA PRO A 80 -7.78 12.77 3.87
C PRO A 80 -6.52 12.36 4.64
N VAL A 81 -5.44 12.10 3.93
CA VAL A 81 -4.13 11.76 4.53
C VAL A 81 -3.32 13.05 4.64
N LYS A 82 -2.87 13.39 5.85
CA LYS A 82 -2.00 14.54 6.09
C LYS A 82 -0.53 14.13 5.87
N GLY A 83 0.21 14.92 5.11
CA GLY A 83 1.64 14.72 4.86
C GLY A 83 1.97 14.23 3.45
N HIS A 84 3.23 14.40 3.07
CA HIS A 84 3.77 13.92 1.81
C HIS A 84 4.60 12.66 2.05
N ALA A 85 4.16 11.56 1.46
CA ALA A 85 4.90 10.30 1.40
C ALA A 85 4.91 9.81 -0.06
N ASP A 86 5.96 9.10 -0.46
CA ASP A 86 6.04 8.52 -1.79
C ASP A 86 5.02 7.39 -1.98
N ASP A 87 4.66 7.10 -3.24
CA ASP A 87 3.60 6.15 -3.57
C ASP A 87 3.83 4.77 -2.93
N VAL A 88 5.08 4.28 -2.86
CA VAL A 88 5.36 2.97 -2.26
C VAL A 88 5.03 2.97 -0.77
N THR A 89 5.41 4.05 -0.07
CA THR A 89 5.14 4.23 1.36
C THR A 89 3.64 4.33 1.64
N LEU A 90 2.89 5.09 0.83
CA LEU A 90 1.42 5.14 0.90
C LEU A 90 0.76 3.78 0.62
N GLY A 91 1.30 3.03 -0.34
CA GLY A 91 0.84 1.66 -0.62
C GLY A 91 1.05 0.71 0.55
N LEU A 92 2.21 0.77 1.21
CA LEU A 92 2.48 -0.04 2.40
C LEU A 92 1.55 0.32 3.56
N ALA A 93 1.27 1.61 3.78
CA ALA A 93 0.30 2.06 4.78
C ALA A 93 -1.12 1.56 4.48
N MET A 94 -1.54 1.55 3.21
CA MET A 94 -2.81 0.96 2.80
C MET A 94 -2.85 -0.55 3.05
N LEU A 95 -1.81 -1.30 2.68
CA LEU A 95 -1.74 -2.75 2.90
C LEU A 95 -1.81 -3.10 4.39
N ALA A 96 -1.20 -2.29 5.25
CA ALA A 96 -1.20 -2.50 6.69
C ALA A 96 -2.60 -2.47 7.33
N ASN A 97 -3.60 -1.86 6.67
CA ASN A 97 -4.99 -1.90 7.12
C ASN A 97 -5.64 -3.29 6.98
N THR A 98 -5.13 -4.13 6.09
CA THR A 98 -5.67 -5.48 5.85
C THR A 98 -4.75 -6.57 6.37
N ASP A 99 -3.44 -6.36 6.28
CA ASP A 99 -2.43 -7.35 6.62
C ASP A 99 -1.13 -6.63 7.03
N ARG A 100 -1.04 -6.30 8.31
CA ARG A 100 0.11 -5.58 8.88
C ARG A 100 1.40 -6.40 8.79
N LYS A 101 1.33 -7.71 9.03
CA LYS A 101 2.50 -8.61 8.94
C LYS A 101 3.06 -8.57 7.51
N LYS A 102 2.22 -8.75 6.50
CA LYS A 102 2.65 -8.69 5.10
C LYS A 102 3.23 -7.34 4.72
N ALA A 103 2.60 -6.25 5.16
CA ALA A 103 3.13 -4.90 4.94
C ALA A 103 4.53 -4.73 5.54
N MET A 104 4.77 -5.25 6.74
CA MET A 104 6.07 -5.23 7.39
C MET A 104 7.12 -6.05 6.64
N ILE A 105 6.81 -7.28 6.26
CA ILE A 105 7.71 -8.13 5.47
C ILE A 105 8.05 -7.45 4.14
N TRP A 106 7.06 -6.87 3.47
CA TRP A 106 7.26 -6.19 2.19
C TRP A 106 8.02 -4.88 2.34
N SER A 107 7.88 -4.15 3.44
CA SER A 107 8.70 -2.96 3.70
C SER A 107 10.18 -3.33 3.84
N ILE A 108 10.50 -4.41 4.58
CA ILE A 108 11.87 -4.95 4.71
C ILE A 108 12.41 -5.33 3.33
N ARG A 109 11.65 -6.11 2.56
CA ARG A 109 12.06 -6.56 1.21
C ARG A 109 12.28 -5.41 0.22
N LEU A 110 11.62 -4.27 0.44
CA LEU A 110 11.76 -3.05 -0.35
C LEU A 110 12.79 -2.07 0.24
N LYS A 111 13.43 -2.40 1.37
CA LYS A 111 14.32 -1.50 2.12
C LYS A 111 13.66 -0.15 2.45
N LYS A 112 12.42 -0.23 2.93
CA LYS A 112 11.59 0.91 3.36
C LYS A 112 11.17 0.70 4.80
N ALA A 113 11.10 1.79 5.56
CA ALA A 113 10.45 1.75 6.86
C ALA A 113 8.96 1.47 6.68
N LEU A 114 8.38 0.67 7.58
CA LEU A 114 6.94 0.58 7.67
C LEU A 114 6.41 1.93 8.19
N PRO A 115 5.41 2.54 7.54
CA PRO A 115 4.84 3.79 8.02
C PRO A 115 4.28 3.65 9.44
N ASP A 116 4.55 4.64 10.27
CA ASP A 116 3.98 4.79 11.61
C ASP A 116 2.55 5.38 11.60
N PHE A 117 2.16 5.99 10.47
CA PHE A 117 0.82 6.48 10.24
C PHE A 117 -0.10 5.43 9.59
N LEU A 118 -1.41 5.60 9.81
CA LEU A 118 -2.45 4.78 9.21
C LEU A 118 -3.24 5.59 8.18
N ILE A 119 -3.60 4.94 7.08
CA ILE A 119 -4.55 5.50 6.12
C ILE A 119 -5.92 4.95 6.46
N GLU A 120 -6.78 5.81 6.99
CA GLU A 120 -8.13 5.40 7.37
C GLU A 120 -9.02 5.21 6.15
N VAL A 121 -9.69 4.05 6.08
CA VAL A 121 -10.68 3.73 5.06
C VAL A 121 -12.03 3.43 5.71
N LYS A 122 -13.12 3.81 5.05
CA LYS A 122 -14.48 3.51 5.58
C LYS A 122 -14.82 2.03 5.53
N SER A 123 -14.21 1.25 4.64
CA SER A 123 -14.59 -0.13 4.41
C SER A 123 -13.38 -1.02 4.05
N VAL A 124 -12.84 -1.73 5.04
CA VAL A 124 -11.77 -2.73 4.88
C VAL A 124 -12.14 -3.85 3.89
N PRO A 125 -13.36 -4.41 3.86
CA PRO A 125 -13.72 -5.44 2.86
C PRO A 125 -13.58 -4.95 1.41
N ARG A 126 -13.93 -3.69 1.14
CA ARG A 126 -13.75 -3.07 -0.19
C ARG A 126 -12.28 -2.84 -0.52
N LEU A 127 -11.45 -2.55 0.50
CA LEU A 127 -10.00 -2.46 0.31
C LEU A 127 -9.42 -3.81 -0.10
N GLN A 128 -9.85 -4.91 0.53
CA GLN A 128 -9.46 -6.26 0.09
C GLN A 128 -9.85 -6.52 -1.37
N GLN A 129 -11.03 -6.09 -1.80
CA GLN A 129 -11.44 -6.20 -3.21
C GLN A 129 -10.53 -5.38 -4.14
N LEU A 130 -10.22 -4.13 -3.80
CA LEU A 130 -9.26 -3.33 -4.58
C LEU A 130 -7.90 -4.03 -4.67
N LEU A 131 -7.39 -4.56 -3.56
CA LEU A 131 -6.11 -5.28 -3.52
C LEU A 131 -6.08 -6.50 -4.45
N LEU A 132 -7.22 -7.20 -4.61
CA LEU A 132 -7.39 -8.29 -5.56
C LEU A 132 -7.42 -7.81 -7.02
N GLN A 133 -7.98 -6.62 -7.29
CA GLN A 133 -8.00 -6.08 -8.65
C GLN A 133 -6.62 -5.62 -9.11
N ILE A 134 -5.84 -4.99 -8.23
CA ILE A 134 -4.45 -4.58 -8.54
C ILE A 134 -3.56 -5.80 -8.84
N ASN A 135 -3.91 -6.99 -8.37
CA ASN A 135 -3.18 -8.23 -8.68
C ASN A 135 -3.43 -8.79 -10.09
N LYS A 136 -4.46 -8.31 -10.79
CA LYS A 136 -4.88 -8.85 -12.09
C LYS A 136 -4.27 -8.08 -13.29
N ASP A 137 -3.58 -6.97 -13.04
CA ASP A 137 -2.99 -6.03 -14.01
C ASP A 137 -1.44 -5.90 -13.86
#